data_AF-A0A2E1QJS7-F1
#
_entry.id   AF-A0A2E1QJS7-F1
#
_cell.length_a   1.000
_cell.length_b   1.000
_cell.length_c   1.000
_cell.angle_alpha   90.00
_cell.angle_beta   90.00
_cell.angle_gamma   90.00
#
_symmetry.space_group_name_H-M   'P 1'
#
loop_
_entity.id
_entity.type
_entity.pdbx_description
1 polymer ?
#
loop_
_entity_poly.entity_id
_entity_poly.type
_entity_poly.pdbx_seq_one_letter_code
_entity_poly.pdbx_strand_id
1 'polypeptide(L)' 'TALFQEMLFYKLKNGTLNDFGGYKPLPPSVKKRISNFSRSFDIIEIENALKALGDIDKRQKSAYSKDETELIQFIGNVIG' A
#
# COMPACT_ATOMS: atom_id res chain seq x y z
N THR A 1 -4.57 -0.47 -2.17
CA THR A 1 -3.84 0.77 -1.79
C THR A 1 -3.86 1.05 -0.29
N ALA A 2 -5.00 0.93 0.40
CA ALA A 2 -5.14 1.32 1.82
C ALA A 2 -4.02 0.85 2.78
N LEU A 3 -3.57 -0.40 2.67
CA LEU A 3 -2.49 -0.93 3.52
C LEU A 3 -1.19 -0.11 3.41
N PHE A 4 -0.71 0.11 2.17
CA PHE A 4 0.52 0.86 1.92
C PHE A 4 0.38 2.35 2.28
N GLN A 5 -0.82 2.93 2.14
CA GLN A 5 -1.08 4.31 2.59
C GLN A 5 -0.94 4.43 4.11
N GLU A 6 -1.51 3.50 4.87
CA GLU A 6 -1.38 3.50 6.33
C GLU A 6 0.07 3.22 6.78
N MET A 7 0.82 2.37 6.07
CA MET A 7 2.26 2.19 6.31
C MET A 7 3.05 3.48 6.03
N LEU A 8 2.70 4.22 4.97
CA LEU A 8 3.34 5.51 4.65
C LEU A 8 3.06 6.54 5.74
N PHE A 9 1.80 6.69 6.17
CA PHE A 9 1.43 7.59 7.26
C PHE A 9 2.15 7.25 8.56
N TYR A 10 2.27 5.96 8.88
CA TYR A 10 3.03 5.51 10.03
C TYR A 10 4.51 5.93 9.93
N LYS A 11 5.14 5.80 8.76
CA LYS A 11 6.56 6.16 8.56
C LYS A 11 6.83 7.66 8.51
N LEU A 12 5.90 8.45 8.00
CA LEU A 12 5.99 9.91 7.94
C LEU A 12 5.65 10.60 9.26
N LYS A 13 5.17 9.83 10.25
CA LYS A 13 4.80 10.36 11.56
C LYS A 13 6.03 10.96 12.27
N ASN A 14 6.09 12.28 12.31
CA ASN A 14 6.93 13.06 13.22
C ASN A 14 6.01 13.86 14.17
N GLY A 15 5.76 13.34 15.38
CA GLY A 15 4.96 14.03 16.40
C GLY A 15 3.46 13.69 16.37
N THR A 16 2.59 14.71 16.38
CA THR A 16 1.14 14.66 16.69
C THR A 16 0.22 14.22 15.54
N LEU A 17 0.77 13.75 14.41
CA LEU A 17 -0.03 13.17 13.33
C LEU A 17 -0.81 11.95 13.84
N ASN A 18 -2.14 11.95 13.62
CA ASN A 18 -3.03 10.85 13.99
C ASN A 18 -2.51 9.52 13.43
N ASP A 19 -2.65 8.45 14.22
CA ASP A 19 -2.09 7.12 13.92
C ASP A 19 -2.63 6.50 12.63
N PHE A 20 -3.77 6.98 12.12
CA PHE A 20 -4.42 6.49 10.91
C PHE A 20 -5.05 7.65 10.14
N GLY A 21 -4.65 7.83 8.89
CA GLY A 21 -5.09 8.93 8.02
C GLY A 21 -5.78 8.48 6.74
N GLY A 22 -5.88 7.17 6.49
CA GLY A 22 -6.47 6.64 5.28
C GLY A 22 -7.99 6.79 5.25
N TYR A 23 -8.50 7.25 4.11
CA TYR A 23 -9.95 7.37 3.86
C TYR A 23 -10.67 6.01 3.79
N LYS A 24 -9.92 4.92 3.53
CA LYS A 24 -10.45 3.54 3.50
C LYS A 24 -10.22 2.83 4.83
N PRO A 25 -11.26 2.37 5.54
CA PRO A 25 -11.09 1.70 6.82
C PRO A 25 -10.43 0.34 6.63
N LEU A 26 -9.29 0.13 7.29
CA LEU A 26 -8.71 -1.20 7.47
C LEU A 26 -9.36 -1.92 8.68
N PRO A 27 -9.47 -3.25 8.64
CA PRO A 27 -9.89 -4.03 9.80
C PRO A 27 -9.02 -3.75 11.03
N PRO A 28 -9.58 -3.72 12.26
CA PRO A 28 -8.81 -3.44 13.48
C PRO A 28 -7.60 -4.36 13.68
N SER A 29 -7.73 -5.64 13.28
CA SER A 29 -6.64 -6.63 13.34
C SER A 29 -5.45 -6.28 12.44
N VAL A 30 -5.71 -5.66 11.28
CA VAL A 30 -4.68 -5.20 10.35
C VAL A 30 -4.05 -3.91 10.86
N LYS A 31 -4.86 -2.96 11.33
CA LYS A 31 -4.39 -1.68 11.91
C LYS A 31 -3.38 -1.88 13.03
N LYS A 32 -3.67 -2.82 13.95
CA LYS A 32 -2.76 -3.19 15.05
C LYS A 32 -1.40 -3.74 14.61
N ARG A 33 -1.28 -4.17 13.35
CA ARG A 33 -0.06 -4.77 12.77
C ARG A 33 0.66 -3.85 11.79
N ILE A 34 0.15 -2.63 11.53
CA ILE A 34 0.75 -1.68 10.58
C ILE A 34 2.20 -1.37 10.93
N SER A 35 2.51 -1.15 12.21
CA SER A 35 3.88 -0.93 12.67
C SER A 35 4.79 -2.10 12.28
N ASN A 36 4.31 -3.35 12.40
CA ASN A 36 5.10 -4.53 12.07
C ASN A 36 5.31 -4.66 10.55
N PHE A 37 4.27 -4.42 9.74
CA PHE A 37 4.38 -4.45 8.29
C PHE A 37 5.32 -3.35 7.79
N SER A 38 5.22 -2.13 8.32
CA SER A 38 6.05 -0.99 7.91
C SER A 38 7.54 -1.20 8.16
N ARG A 39 7.96 -2.06 9.09
CA ARG A 39 9.38 -2.33 9.35
C ARG A 39 10.08 -3.04 8.19
N SER A 40 9.33 -3.76 7.35
CA SER A 40 9.87 -4.51 6.23
C SER A 40 10.03 -3.69 4.94
N PHE A 41 9.69 -2.40 4.96
CA PHE A 41 9.70 -1.55 3.76
C PHE A 41 10.26 -0.17 4.06
N ASP A 42 11.12 0.36 3.21
CA ASP A 42 11.51 1.77 3.21
C ASP A 42 10.43 2.67 2.62
N ILE A 43 10.49 3.97 2.91
CA ILE A 43 9.50 4.94 2.43
C ILE A 43 9.42 4.90 0.90
N ILE A 44 10.56 4.84 0.22
CA ILE A 44 10.64 4.78 -1.25
C ILE A 44 9.98 3.50 -1.81
N GLU A 45 10.09 2.38 -1.11
CA GLU A 45 9.47 1.11 -1.52
C GLU A 45 7.95 1.18 -1.35
N ILE A 46 7.47 1.81 -0.28
CA ILE A 46 6.05 2.05 -0.04
C ILE A 46 5.47 2.98 -1.13
N GLU A 47 6.19 4.04 -1.49
CA GLU A 47 5.80 4.97 -2.56
C GLU A 47 5.74 4.28 -3.93
N ASN A 48 6.75 3.46 -4.25
CA ASN A 48 6.78 2.66 -5.48
C ASN A 48 5.61 1.66 -5.54
N ALA A 49 5.31 0.98 -4.43
CA ALA A 49 4.16 0.09 -4.34
C ALA A 49 2.83 0.83 -4.56
N LEU A 50 2.67 2.03 -3.99
CA LEU A 50 1.49 2.87 -4.20
C LEU A 50 1.34 3.30 -5.66
N LYS A 51 2.45 3.67 -6.32
CA LYS A 51 2.46 4.04 -7.73
C LYS A 51 2.05 2.86 -8.61
N ALA A 52 2.64 1.69 -8.38
CA ALA A 52 2.29 0.46 -9.11
C ALA A 52 0.81 0.09 -8.96
N LEU A 53 0.24 0.21 -7.76
CA LEU A 53 -1.20 0.00 -7.54
C LEU A 53 -2.06 1.04 -8.28
N GLY A 54 -1.62 2.29 -8.38
CA GLY A 54 -2.29 3.32 -9.16
C GLY A 54 -2.30 3.03 -10.66
N ASP A 55 -1.17 2.53 -11.18
CA ASP A 55 -1.06 2.12 -12.59
C ASP A 55 -1.95 0.91 -12.91
N ILE A 56 -2.04 -0.07 -12.00
CA ILE A 56 -2.97 -1.21 -12.11
C ILE A 56 -4.42 -0.72 -12.13
N ASP A 57 -4.82 0.11 -11.16
CA ASP A 57 -6.19 0.65 -11.09
C ASP A 57 -6.57 1.43 -12.36
N LYS A 58 -5.63 2.20 -12.92
CA LYS A 58 -5.83 2.89 -14.21
C LYS A 58 -6.01 1.90 -15.36
N ARG A 59 -5.19 0.85 -15.44
CA ARG A 59 -5.31 -0.18 -16.50
C ARG A 59 -6.63 -0.92 -16.41
N GLN A 60 -7.05 -1.38 -15.23
CA GLN A 60 -8.33 -2.08 -15.06
C GLN A 60 -9.54 -1.23 -15.46
N LYS A 61 -9.46 0.10 -15.27
CA LYS A 61 -10.53 1.03 -15.66
C LYS A 61 -10.51 1.40 -17.15
N SER A 62 -9.39 1.23 -17.83
CA SER A 62 -9.19 1.72 -19.22
C SER A 62 -9.04 0.61 -20.26
N ALA A 63 -8.71 -0.61 -19.83
CA ALA A 63 -8.46 -1.74 -20.71
C ALA A 63 -8.89 -3.05 -20.02
N TYR A 64 -9.18 -4.08 -20.81
CA TYR A 64 -9.43 -5.43 -20.28
C TYR A 64 -8.09 -6.09 -19.94
N SER A 65 -7.63 -5.94 -18.69
CA SER A 65 -6.48 -6.68 -18.15
C SER A 65 -6.95 -7.92 -17.36
N LYS A 66 -6.12 -8.96 -17.29
CA LYS A 66 -6.37 -10.11 -16.40
C LYS A 66 -5.86 -9.78 -15.00
N ASP A 67 -6.78 -9.67 -14.05
CA ASP A 67 -6.48 -9.35 -12.64
C ASP A 67 -5.37 -10.22 -12.04
N GLU A 68 -5.37 -11.51 -12.34
CA GLU A 68 -4.39 -12.47 -11.81
C GLU A 68 -2.96 -12.17 -12.26
N THR A 69 -2.77 -11.80 -13.53
CA THR A 69 -1.46 -11.46 -14.07
C THR A 69 -0.93 -10.17 -13.43
N GLU A 70 -1.80 -9.18 -13.24
CA GLU A 70 -1.42 -7.92 -12.58
C GLU A 70 -1.06 -8.12 -11.11
N LEU A 71 -1.78 -9.02 -10.42
CA LEU A 71 -1.47 -9.37 -9.03
C LEU A 71 -0.11 -10.06 -8.91
N ILE A 72 0.19 -11.03 -9.78
CA ILE A 72 1.48 -11.74 -9.78
C ILE A 72 2.63 -10.77 -10.04
N GLN A 73 2.49 -9.90 -11.04
CA GLN A 73 3.49 -8.87 -11.35
C GLN A 73 3.68 -7.90 -10.18
N PHE A 74 2.60 -7.50 -9.53
CA PHE A 74 2.67 -6.62 -8.37
C PHE A 74 3.43 -7.28 -7.21
N ILE A 75 3.10 -8.52 -6.86
CA ILE A 75 3.78 -9.26 -5.78
C ILE A 75 5.26 -9.43 -6.11
N GLY A 76 5.58 -9.85 -7.34
CA GLY A 76 6.97 -10.03 -7.78
C GLY A 76 7.81 -8.76 -7.75
N ASN A 77 7.21 -7.58 -8.00
CA ASN A 77 7.93 -6.31 -7.97
C ASN A 77 8.02 -5.67 -6.58
N VAL A 78 7.09 -5.97 -5.68
CA VAL A 78 6.97 -5.29 -4.37
C VAL A 78 7.46 -6.16 -3.21
N ILE A 79 7.38 -7.47 -3.34
CA ILE A 79 7.72 -8.44 -2.28
C ILE A 79 8.88 -9.35 -2.70
N GLY A 80 9.03 -9.63 -4.00
CA GLY A 80 10.11 -10.45 -4.57
C GLY A 80 11.41 -9.68 -4.72
#